data_AF-A0AAU5BGU5-F1
#
_entry.id   AF-A0AAU5BGU5-F1
#
_cell.length_a   1.000
_cell.length_b   1.000
_cell.length_c   1.000
_cell.angle_alpha   90.00
_cell.angle_beta   90.00
_cell.angle_gamma   90.00
#
_symmetry.space_group_name_H-M   'P 1'
#
loop_
_entity.id
_entity.type
_entity.pdbx_description
1 polymer ?
#
loop_
_entity_poly.entity_id
_entity_poly.type
_entity_poly.pdbx_seq_one_letter_code
_entity_poly.pdbx_strand_id
1 'polypeptide(L)' 'MYRLRIDKLRQIAAEHGDTTKHAIHRRTGIAESSCHRILNGQSQPDLNSALRLAAAYGVSVEELMEPTVEHLSVSA' A
#
# COMPACT_ATOMS: atom_id res chain seq x y z
N MET A 1 -3.94 13.64 6.31
CA MET A 1 -3.09 12.44 6.40
C MET A 1 -3.43 11.53 5.22
N TYR A 2 -2.59 10.57 4.84
CA TYR A 2 -2.92 9.59 3.78
C TYR A 2 -3.12 8.20 4.37
N ARG A 3 -3.91 7.36 3.70
CA ARG A 3 -4.21 5.98 4.07
C ARG A 3 -4.02 5.04 2.89
N LEU A 4 -3.44 3.87 3.15
CA LEU A 4 -3.32 2.80 2.17
C LEU A 4 -4.69 2.16 1.86
N ARG A 5 -5.02 2.07 0.58
CA ARG A 5 -6.13 1.29 0.03
C ARG A 5 -5.73 -0.18 -0.03
N ILE A 6 -5.85 -0.89 1.11
CA ILE A 6 -5.37 -2.28 1.25
C ILE A 6 -5.96 -3.20 0.18
N ASP A 7 -7.25 -3.06 -0.13
CA ASP A 7 -7.90 -3.93 -1.11
C ASP A 7 -7.42 -3.64 -2.54
N LYS A 8 -7.12 -2.37 -2.86
CA LYS A 8 -6.51 -1.99 -4.13
C LYS A 8 -5.10 -2.56 -4.26
N LEU A 9 -4.30 -2.49 -3.20
CA LEU A 9 -2.98 -3.13 -3.17
C LEU A 9 -3.09 -4.65 -3.39
N ARG A 10 -4.03 -5.32 -2.70
CA ARG A 10 -4.26 -6.77 -2.87
C ARG A 10 -4.66 -7.12 -4.29
N GLN A 11 -5.54 -6.33 -4.90
CA GLN A 11 -5.97 -6.53 -6.28
C GLN A 11 -4.77 -6.44 -7.23
N ILE A 12 -4.01 -5.34 -7.17
CA ILE A 12 -2.83 -5.12 -8.02
C ILE A 12 -1.77 -6.21 -7.80
N ALA A 13 -1.53 -6.58 -6.54
CA ALA A 13 -0.59 -7.65 -6.21
C ALA A 13 -1.03 -8.99 -6.81
N ALA A 14 -2.32 -9.33 -6.72
CA ALA A 14 -2.87 -10.55 -7.31
C ALA A 14 -2.79 -10.57 -8.84
N GLU A 15 -3.00 -9.42 -9.51
CA GLU A 15 -2.80 -9.26 -10.96
C GLU A 15 -1.35 -9.58 -11.39
N HIS A 16 -0.39 -9.39 -10.47
CA HIS A 16 1.03 -9.72 -10.66
C HIS A 16 1.42 -11.12 -10.15
N GLY A 17 0.46 -11.93 -9.69
CA GLY A 17 0.68 -13.27 -9.15
C GLY A 17 1.04 -13.32 -7.66
N ASP A 18 1.05 -12.18 -6.96
CA ASP A 18 1.40 -12.10 -5.55
C ASP A 18 0.15 -12.21 -4.66
N THR A 19 -0.23 -13.44 -4.32
CA THR A 19 -1.42 -13.72 -3.48
C THR A 19 -1.13 -13.85 -1.99
N THR A 20 0.15 -13.77 -1.59
CA THR A 20 0.59 -13.88 -0.19
C THR A 20 1.41 -12.68 0.25
N LYS A 21 1.41 -12.41 1.55
CA LYS A 21 2.23 -11.33 2.13
C LYS A 21 3.73 -11.57 1.91
N HIS A 22 4.14 -12.84 1.90
CA HIS A 22 5.49 -13.26 1.57
C HIS A 22 5.88 -12.93 0.13
N ALA A 23 4.98 -13.16 -0.84
CA ALA A 23 5.22 -12.79 -2.24
C ALA A 23 5.41 -11.27 -2.40
N ILE A 24 4.56 -10.48 -1.73
CA ILE A 24 4.67 -9.02 -1.71
C ILE A 24 6.01 -8.58 -1.08
N HIS A 25 6.44 -9.21 0.02
CA HIS A 25 7.77 -8.99 0.60
C HIS A 25 8.89 -9.26 -0.43
N ARG A 26 8.84 -10.42 -1.11
CA ARG A 26 9.86 -10.83 -2.09
C ARG A 26 9.96 -9.86 -3.27
N ARG A 27 8.83 -9.33 -3.76
CA ARG A 27 8.81 -8.37 -4.87
C ARG A 27 9.26 -6.97 -4.45
N THR A 28 8.79 -6.49 -3.30
CA THR A 28 8.94 -5.08 -2.89
C THR A 28 10.21 -4.81 -2.10
N GLY A 29 10.82 -5.85 -1.51
CA GLY A 29 11.95 -5.72 -0.59
C GLY A 29 11.58 -5.08 0.76
N ILE A 30 10.30 -4.81 1.02
CA ILE A 30 9.82 -4.34 2.32
C ILE A 30 9.92 -5.49 3.32
N ALA A 31 10.41 -5.24 4.54
CA ALA A 31 10.54 -6.28 5.55
C ALA A 31 9.25 -7.07 5.74
N GLU A 32 9.34 -8.40 5.84
CA GLU A 32 8.17 -9.29 5.88
C GLU A 32 7.22 -8.96 7.03
N SER A 33 7.76 -8.65 8.22
CA SER A 33 6.97 -8.21 9.37
C SER A 33 6.20 -6.91 9.11
N SER A 34 6.77 -6.00 8.32
CA SER A 34 6.10 -4.77 7.90
C SER A 34 5.00 -5.07 6.88
N CYS A 35 5.23 -5.94 5.88
CA CYS A 35 4.18 -6.42 4.98
C CYS A 35 3.02 -7.04 5.76
N HIS A 36 3.31 -7.85 6.79
CA HIS A 36 2.30 -8.43 7.67
C HIS A 36 1.45 -7.37 8.37
N ARG A 37 2.07 -6.40 9.06
CA ARG A 37 1.34 -5.35 9.76
C ARG A 37 0.52 -4.47 8.80
N ILE A 38 1.11 -4.08 7.68
CA ILE A 38 0.47 -3.24 6.66
C ILE A 38 -0.76 -3.94 6.05
N LEU A 39 -0.59 -5.17 5.55
CA LEU A 39 -1.66 -5.91 4.86
C LEU A 39 -2.74 -6.44 5.81
N ASN A 40 -2.47 -6.46 7.12
CA ASN A 40 -3.47 -6.73 8.15
C ASN A 40 -4.13 -5.43 8.70
N GLY A 41 -3.75 -4.25 8.21
CA GLY A 41 -4.28 -2.97 8.67
C GLY A 41 -3.80 -2.53 10.06
N GLN A 42 -2.76 -3.17 10.60
CA GLN A 42 -2.18 -2.85 11.92
C GLN A 42 -1.27 -1.62 11.87
N SER A 43 -0.75 -1.26 10.70
CA SER A 43 0.08 -0.06 10.49
C SER A 43 -0.10 0.51 9.09
N GLN A 44 0.14 1.82 8.94
CA GLN A 44 0.30 2.42 7.62
C GLN A 44 1.73 2.24 7.11
N PRO A 45 1.95 2.13 5.78
CA PRO A 45 3.29 2.23 5.23
C PRO A 45 3.85 3.64 5.48
N ASP A 46 5.14 3.73 5.73
CA ASP A 46 5.85 5.01 5.59
C ASP A 46 5.98 5.39 4.11
N LEU A 47 6.46 6.60 3.83
CA LEU A 47 6.60 7.10 2.46
C LEU A 47 7.48 6.19 1.60
N ASN A 48 8.60 5.69 2.15
CA ASN A 48 9.52 4.82 1.42
C ASN A 48 8.86 3.48 1.05
N SER A 49 8.08 2.90 1.97
CA SER A 49 7.34 1.66 1.73
C SER A 49 6.21 1.87 0.72
N ALA A 50 5.50 3.00 0.79
CA ALA A 50 4.46 3.34 -0.19
C ALA A 50 5.05 3.50 -1.60
N LEU A 51 6.17 4.21 -1.74
CA LEU A 51 6.88 4.37 -3.02
C LEU A 51 7.43 3.03 -3.55
N ARG A 52 7.94 2.16 -2.67
CA ARG A 52 8.37 0.81 -3.06
C ARG A 52 7.23 -0.06 -3.58
N LEU A 53 6.07 -0.01 -2.93
CA LEU A 53 4.88 -0.72 -3.40
C LEU A 53 4.47 -0.21 -4.79
N ALA A 54 4.39 1.11 -4.96
CA ALA A 54 4.04 1.75 -6.22
C ALA A 54 5.01 1.35 -7.34
N ALA A 55 6.33 1.48 -7.11
CA ALA A 55 7.35 1.12 -8.07
C ALA A 55 7.37 -0.38 -8.43
N ALA A 56 7.19 -1.26 -7.44
CA ALA A 56 7.21 -2.71 -7.63
C ALA A 56 6.04 -3.23 -8.48
N TYR A 57 4.93 -2.51 -8.49
CA TYR A 57 3.71 -2.86 -9.23
C TYR A 57 3.43 -1.94 -10.43
N GLY A 58 4.31 -0.99 -10.72
CA GLY A 58 4.17 -0.10 -11.88
C GLY A 58 2.95 0.82 -11.82
N VAL A 59 2.55 1.25 -10.62
CA VAL A 59 1.41 2.16 -10.39
C VAL A 59 1.86 3.45 -9.71
N SER A 60 1.02 4.48 -9.73
CA SER A 60 1.30 5.70 -8.97
C SER A 60 1.07 5.49 -7.46
N VAL A 61 1.69 6.32 -6.61
CA VAL A 61 1.48 6.23 -5.16
C VAL A 61 0.06 6.68 -4.77
N GLU A 62 -0.54 7.60 -5.53
CA GLU A 62 -1.92 8.06 -5.41
C GLU A 62 -2.93 6.96 -5.76
N GLU A 63 -2.53 5.96 -6.55
CA GLU A 63 -3.33 4.76 -6.76
C GLU A 63 -3.32 3.82 -5.54
N LEU A 64 -2.34 3.91 -4.65
CA LEU A 64 -2.30 3.09 -3.45
C LEU A 64 -2.76 3.86 -2.21
N MET A 65 -2.56 5.17 -2.19
CA MET A 65 -2.77 6.02 -1.03
C MET A 65 -3.87 7.05 -1.29
N GLU A 66 -4.83 7.16 -0.39
CA GLU A 66 -5.91 8.15 -0.45
C GLU A 66 -5.84 9.15 0.72
N PRO A 67 -6.26 10.41 0.54
CA PRO A 67 -6.34 11.35 1.64
C PRO A 67 -7.40 10.89 2.65
N THR A 68 -7.12 11.05 3.94
CA THR A 68 -8.12 10.83 5.00
C THR A 68 -9.15 11.97 4.99
N VAL A 69 -10.40 11.62 5.28
CA VAL A 69 -11.59 12.49 5.20
C VAL A 69 -11.47 13.76 6.06
N GLU A 70 -10.64 13.74 7.11
CA GLU A 70 -10.33 14.90 7.96
C GLU A 70 -9.80 16.13 7.19
N HIS A 71 -9.33 15.95 5.95
CA HIS A 71 -8.79 17.04 5.13
C HIS A 71 -9.70 17.51 3.99
N LEU A 72 -10.81 16.83 3.73
CA LEU A 72 -11.74 17.18 2.64
C LEU A 72 -12.83 18.17 3.09
N SER A 73 -12.87 18.52 4.37
CA SER A 73 -13.71 19.58 4.93
C SER A 73 -12.98 20.93 4.91
N VAL A 74 -12.59 21.41 3.73
CA VAL A 74 -12.39 22.84 3.51
C VAL A 74 -12.97 23.18 2.14
N SER A 75 -13.92 24.13 2.17
CA SER A 75 -14.58 24.78 1.04
C SER A 75 -15.81 24.08 0.46
N ALA A 76 -16.94 24.26 1.17
CA ALA A 76 -18.21 24.60 0.54
C ALA A 76 -18.45 26.11 0.73
#